data_AF-A0A963VE36-F1
#
_entry.id   AF-A0A963VE36-F1
#
_cell.length_a   1.000
_cell.length_b   1.000
_cell.length_c   1.000
_cell.angle_alpha   90.00
_cell.angle_beta   90.00
_cell.angle_gamma   90.00
#
_symmetry.space_group_name_H-M   'P 1'
#
loop_
_entity.id
_entity.type
_entity.pdbx_description
1 polymer ?
#
loop_
_entity_poly.entity_id
_entity_poly.type
_entity_poly.pdbx_seq_one_letter_code
_entity_poly.pdbx_strand_id
1 'polypeptide(L)' 'REDVALPPDMVIFGEISLSGALRPVAQSENRLKEAQKLGFSSAIAPEKSKSEVNNDGMRVRKMPDLVAFVGELFGAG' A
#
# COMPACT_ATOMS: atom_id res chain seq x y z
N ARG A 1 3.09 13.04 -12.72
CA ARG A 1 2.23 14.15 -12.27
C ARG A 1 2.65 14.47 -10.84
N GLU A 2 3.05 15.71 -10.60
CA GLU A 2 3.30 16.22 -9.25
C GLU A 2 1.99 16.85 -8.73
N ASP A 3 1.87 17.09 -7.43
CA ASP A 3 0.71 17.73 -6.78
C ASP A 3 -0.65 17.01 -6.90
N VAL A 4 -0.65 15.69 -7.05
CA VAL A 4 -1.88 14.87 -6.97
C VAL A 4 -1.97 14.23 -5.59
N ALA A 5 -3.07 14.50 -4.88
CA ALA A 5 -3.33 13.91 -3.58
C ALA A 5 -3.62 12.41 -3.67
N LEU A 6 -3.18 11.66 -2.67
CA LEU A 6 -3.62 10.28 -2.46
C LEU A 6 -5.08 10.25 -2.00
N PRO A 7 -5.83 9.18 -2.32
CA PRO A 7 -7.15 8.97 -1.74
C PRO A 7 -7.13 9.02 -0.20
N PRO A 8 -8.08 9.74 0.44
CA PRO A 8 -8.05 9.98 1.89
C PRO A 8 -8.34 8.71 2.72
N ASP A 9 -8.92 7.69 2.11
CA ASP A 9 -9.29 6.41 2.70
C ASP A 9 -8.26 5.30 2.42
N MET A 10 -7.01 5.69 2.10
CA MET A 10 -5.90 4.79 1.83
C MET A 10 -4.80 4.86 2.88
N VAL A 11 -4.30 3.68 3.28
CA VAL A 11 -3.05 3.54 4.03
C VAL A 11 -1.94 2.92 3.20
N ILE A 12 -0.69 3.26 3.50
CA ILE A 12 0.48 2.69 2.82
C ILE A 12 1.42 2.14 3.89
N PHE A 13 1.84 0.88 3.72
CA PHE A 13 2.84 0.24 4.57
C PHE A 13 4.03 -0.19 3.73
N GLY A 14 5.22 -0.14 4.32
CA GLY A 14 6.46 -0.56 3.67
C GLY A 14 7.63 0.35 4.01
N GLU A 15 8.82 -0.10 3.65
CA GLU A 15 10.03 0.71 3.59
C GLU A 15 10.41 0.92 2.13
N ILE A 16 11.09 2.03 1.86
CA ILE A 16 11.61 2.36 0.54
C ILE A 16 13.13 2.24 0.59
N SER A 17 13.68 1.50 -0.37
CA SER A 17 15.13 1.44 -0.59
C SER A 17 15.58 2.59 -1.51
N LEU A 18 16.86 2.96 -1.48
CA LEU A 18 17.40 3.96 -2.42
C LEU A 18 17.24 3.54 -3.90
N SER A 19 17.19 2.25 -4.18
CA SER A 19 16.89 1.70 -5.51
C SER A 19 15.42 1.86 -5.93
N GLY A 20 14.56 2.40 -5.07
CA GLY A 20 13.11 2.49 -5.28
C GLY A 20 12.34 1.22 -4.92
N ALA A 21 13.01 0.14 -4.53
CA ALA A 21 12.35 -1.12 -4.17
C ALA A 21 11.55 -0.99 -2.86
N LEU A 22 10.31 -1.49 -2.87
CA LEU A 22 9.45 -1.55 -1.70
C LEU A 22 9.75 -2.82 -0.87
N ARG A 23 9.89 -2.64 0.44
CA ARG A 23 10.28 -3.71 1.36
C ARG A 23 9.27 -3.91 2.48
N PRO A 24 8.99 -5.17 2.88
CA PRO A 24 8.08 -5.48 3.98
C PRO A 24 8.49 -4.81 5.30
N VAL A 25 7.50 -4.34 6.06
CA VAL A 25 7.65 -3.91 7.45
C VAL A 25 7.14 -4.99 8.41
N ALA A 26 7.67 -4.97 9.63
CA ALA A 26 7.19 -5.83 10.70
C ALA A 26 5.70 -5.60 11.00
N GLN A 27 4.99 -6.68 11.36
CA GLN A 27 3.58 -6.66 11.77
C GLN A 27 2.61 -6.05 10.74
N SER A 28 2.90 -6.17 9.44
CA SER A 28 2.05 -5.62 8.36
C SER A 28 0.58 -6.04 8.47
N GLU A 29 0.32 -7.31 8.85
CA GLU A 29 -1.06 -7.81 9.02
C GLU A 29 -1.82 -7.11 10.15
N ASN A 30 -1.19 -6.95 11.33
CA ASN A 30 -1.83 -6.27 12.46
C ASN A 30 -2.14 -4.80 12.12
N ARG A 31 -1.23 -4.14 11.38
CA ARG A 31 -1.44 -2.76 10.91
C ARG A 31 -2.60 -2.66 9.91
N LEU A 32 -2.74 -3.64 9.01
CA LEU A 32 -3.86 -3.70 8.07
C LEU A 32 -5.21 -3.90 8.80
N LYS A 33 -5.26 -4.81 9.78
CA LYS A 33 -6.47 -5.03 10.60
C LYS A 33 -6.87 -3.77 11.38
N GLU A 34 -5.89 -3.04 11.91
CA GLU A 34 -6.17 -1.80 12.63
C GLU A 34 -6.62 -0.67 11.70
N ALA A 35 -5.98 -0.53 10.53
CA ALA A 35 -6.42 0.43 9.51
C ALA A 35 -7.88 0.19 9.09
N GLN A 36 -8.26 -1.08 8.92
CA GLN A 36 -9.65 -1.42 8.62
C GLN A 36 -10.62 -0.96 9.73
N LYS A 37 -10.30 -1.19 11.01
CA LYS A 37 -11.14 -0.73 12.14
C LYS A 37 -11.27 0.79 12.19
N LEU A 38 -10.22 1.52 11.77
CA LEU A 38 -10.21 2.97 11.68
C LEU A 38 -10.98 3.52 10.47
N GLY A 39 -11.51 2.63 9.60
CA GLY A 39 -12.36 3.00 8.48
C GLY A 39 -11.62 3.16 7.14
N PHE A 40 -10.36 2.75 7.04
CA PHE A 40 -9.66 2.76 5.76
C PHE A 40 -10.18 1.65 4.84
N SER A 41 -10.51 2.01 3.60
CA SER A 41 -11.10 1.10 2.60
C SER A 41 -10.04 0.46 1.69
N SER A 42 -8.84 1.04 1.65
CA SER A 42 -7.76 0.56 0.78
C SER A 42 -6.39 0.66 1.42
N ALA A 43 -5.49 -0.21 0.98
CA ALA A 43 -4.11 -0.22 1.42
C ALA A 43 -3.14 -0.52 0.28
N ILE A 44 -1.91 -0.04 0.41
CA ILE A 44 -0.76 -0.48 -0.38
C ILE A 44 0.24 -1.17 0.52
N ALA A 45 0.73 -2.32 0.07
CA ALA A 45 1.75 -3.10 0.74
C ALA A 45 2.86 -3.52 -0.24
N PRO A 46 4.07 -3.80 0.25
CA PRO A 46 5.14 -4.35 -0.57
C PRO A 46 4.76 -5.73 -1.09
N GLU A 47 5.12 -6.02 -2.34
CA GLU A 47 4.81 -7.31 -2.98
C GLU A 47 5.33 -8.51 -2.18
N LYS A 48 6.52 -8.37 -1.60
CA LYS A 48 7.17 -9.39 -0.79
C LYS A 48 6.57 -9.56 0.61
N SER A 49 5.51 -8.83 0.95
CA SER A 49 4.84 -8.98 2.24
C SER A 49 4.05 -10.28 2.31
N LYS A 50 4.25 -11.03 3.39
CA LYS A 50 3.58 -12.31 3.71
C LYS A 50 2.09 -12.16 4.06
N SER A 51 1.46 -11.05 3.68
CA SER A 51 0.04 -10.84 3.90
C SER A 51 -0.76 -11.66 2.89
N GLU A 52 -1.28 -12.80 3.35
CA GLU A 52 -2.42 -13.54 2.77
C GLU A 52 -3.73 -13.02 3.36
N VAL A 53 -3.86 -11.70 3.50
CA VAL A 53 -5.00 -11.16 4.24
C VAL A 53 -6.20 -11.18 3.31
N ASN A 54 -7.07 -12.17 3.53
CA ASN A 54 -8.50 -12.09 3.25
C ASN A 54 -9.06 -10.94 4.10
N ASN A 55 -8.81 -9.70 3.67
CA ASN A 55 -9.39 -8.53 4.28
C ASN A 55 -10.81 -8.38 3.75
N ASP A 56 -11.77 -9.06 4.37
CA ASP A 56 -13.19 -8.82 4.12
C ASP A 56 -13.50 -7.35 4.33
N GLY A 57 -13.51 -6.56 3.25
CA GLY A 57 -13.84 -5.13 3.25
C GLY A 57 -12.69 -4.13 3.03
N MET A 58 -11.42 -4.54 2.90
CA MET A 58 -10.32 -3.61 2.57
C MET A 58 -9.51 -4.08 1.34
N ARG A 59 -9.43 -3.23 0.32
CA ARG A 59 -8.68 -3.51 -0.92
C ARG A 59 -7.19 -3.30 -0.72
N VAL A 60 -6.41 -4.38 -0.69
CA VAL A 60 -4.94 -4.30 -0.58
C VAL A 60 -4.28 -4.50 -1.94
N ARG A 61 -3.48 -3.53 -2.38
CA ARG A 61 -2.63 -3.64 -3.58
C ARG A 61 -1.19 -3.90 -3.20
N LYS A 62 -0.56 -4.83 -3.90
CA LYS A 62 0.84 -5.20 -3.72
C LYS A 62 1.70 -4.55 -4.79
N MET A 63 2.78 -3.90 -4.38
CA MET A 63 3.65 -3.12 -5.27
C MET A 63 5.12 -3.53 -5.12
N PRO A 64 5.88 -3.68 -6.22
CA PRO A 64 7.30 -4.05 -6.16
C PRO A 64 8.23 -2.86 -5.87
N ASP A 65 7.90 -1.68 -6.39
CA ASP A 65 8.74 -0.48 -6.34
C ASP A 65 7.93 0.82 -6.46
N LEU A 66 8.62 1.96 -6.32
CA LEU A 66 8.04 3.29 -6.47
C LEU A 66 7.56 3.60 -7.90
N VAL A 67 8.16 3.00 -8.93
CA VAL A 67 7.77 3.26 -10.32
C VAL A 67 6.38 2.68 -10.58
N ALA A 68 6.16 1.43 -10.17
CA ALA A 68 4.85 0.78 -10.23
C ALA A 68 3.81 1.53 -9.38
N PHE A 69 4.19 1.95 -8.16
CA PHE A 69 3.32 2.74 -7.29
C PHE A 69 2.84 4.04 -7.97
N VAL A 70 3.78 4.81 -8.53
CA VAL A 70 3.44 6.08 -9.19
C VAL A 70 2.65 5.84 -10.47
N GLY A 71 3.03 4.84 -11.26
CA GLY A 71 2.35 4.48 -12.49
C GLY A 71 0.91 4.06 -12.26
N GLU A 72 0.63 3.24 -11.25
CA GLU A 72 -0.73 2.76 -11.00
C GLU A 72 -1.62 3.82 -10.31
N LEU A 73 -1.08 4.59 -9.36
CA LEU A 73 -1.89 5.58 -8.64
C LEU A 73 -2.11 6.88 -9.41
N PHE A 74 -1.15 7.29 -10.22
CA PHE A 74 -1.18 8.60 -10.88
C PHE A 74 -1.15 8.49 -12.41
N GLY A 75 -0.95 7.30 -12.97
CA GLY A 75 -0.85 7.00 -14.40
C GLY A 75 -2.09 6.34 -14.99
N ALA A 76 -3.26 6.93 -14.77
CA ALA A 76 -4.39 6.81 -15.69
C ALA A 76 -4.64 8.19 -16.33
N GLY A 77 -4.27 8.29 -17.60
CA GLY A 77 -4.27 9.50 -18.43
C GLY A 77 -3.13 9.44 -19.43
#